data_AF-A0A7X6XBD1-F1
#
_entry.id   AF-A0A7X6XBD1-F1
#
_cell.length_a   1.000
_cell.length_b   1.000
_cell.length_c   1.000
_cell.angle_alpha   90.00
_cell.angle_beta   90.00
_cell.angle_gamma   90.00
#
_symmetry.space_group_name_H-M   'P 1'
#
loop_
_entity.id
_entity.type
_entity.pdbx_description
1 polymer ?
#
loop_
_entity_poly.entity_id
_entity_poly.type
_entity_poly.pdbx_seq_one_letter_code
_entity_poly.pdbx_strand_id
1 'polypeptide(L)'
;MIKRIKDRGFTLVELLAVIVVLAIILIIAVPRILNVVEDSDKEAFKITGEQLIKGAKDRQVFDTIGSLEEKTYIIEDGAFVGDSIPMNGKLPDNGTIHISSDGITSIAISDGKWCAMKTGDSDNVIVSKDIDCVLYIPEVVPEICFSVLNNMGELTITDYDNSCSKNPIIPSTIGGLPVKAIGSNAFSSNQLTSVKIPNSVTSIGYYAFYGNHLTSVTIPSSITSIRYEAFRYNQLTSVTIPNSVTSIEYGVFNDNQLPDDRAFIYSRNPDGSENTSILVSYGGTRRDNVIIPNGVIDIGESAFSNNQLTSVTIPNSVTSIGDYAFRNNQLTSV
;
A
#
# COMPACT_ATOMS: atom_id res chain seq x y z
N MET A 1 -19.61 -81.82 -12.78
CA MET A 1 -19.79 -80.45 -13.31
C MET A 1 -18.64 -79.49 -12.90
N ILE A 2 -17.46 -79.98 -12.51
CA ILE A 2 -16.28 -79.16 -12.13
C ILE A 2 -15.05 -79.63 -12.94
N LYS A 3 -15.17 -79.67 -14.27
CA LYS A 3 -14.04 -80.05 -15.14
C LYS A 3 -14.06 -79.39 -16.52
N ARG A 4 -14.65 -78.19 -16.64
CA ARG A 4 -14.73 -77.44 -17.91
C ARG A 4 -14.56 -75.92 -17.76
N ILE A 5 -13.64 -75.48 -16.89
CA ILE A 5 -13.14 -74.09 -16.84
C ILE A 5 -11.61 -74.08 -16.64
N LYS A 6 -10.86 -74.90 -17.38
CA LYS A 6 -9.38 -74.93 -17.29
C LYS A 6 -8.64 -74.85 -18.63
N ASP A 7 -9.35 -74.62 -19.74
CA ASP A 7 -8.78 -74.65 -21.11
C ASP A 7 -8.83 -73.28 -21.84
N ARG A 8 -8.83 -72.18 -21.09
CA ARG A 8 -8.44 -70.86 -21.63
C ARG A 8 -7.45 -70.20 -20.67
N GLY A 9 -6.33 -70.88 -20.45
CA GLY A 9 -5.20 -70.27 -19.76
C GLY A 9 -4.57 -69.25 -20.69
N PHE A 10 -4.69 -67.96 -20.37
CA PHE A 10 -3.92 -66.92 -21.04
C PHE A 10 -2.43 -67.24 -20.95
N THR A 11 -1.73 -67.13 -22.08
CA THR A 11 -0.27 -67.26 -22.09
C THR A 11 0.36 -66.08 -21.35
N LEU A 12 1.56 -66.26 -20.81
CA LEU A 12 2.30 -65.18 -20.13
C LEU A 12 2.46 -63.93 -21.02
N VAL A 13 2.60 -64.14 -22.32
CA VAL A 13 2.73 -63.06 -23.32
C VAL A 13 1.42 -62.28 -23.48
N GLU A 14 0.27 -62.96 -23.53
CA GLU A 14 -1.04 -62.29 -23.58
C GLU A 14 -1.34 -61.53 -22.30
N LEU A 15 -0.95 -62.08 -21.14
CA LEU A 15 -1.08 -61.39 -19.86
C LEU A 15 -0.23 -60.11 -19.81
N LEU A 16 1.01 -60.17 -20.28
CA LEU A 16 1.90 -59.00 -20.36
C LEU A 16 1.35 -57.95 -21.33
N ALA A 17 0.82 -58.35 -22.49
CA ALA A 17 0.24 -57.42 -23.46
C ALA A 17 -0.96 -56.66 -22.88
N VAL A 18 -1.85 -57.35 -22.15
CA VAL A 18 -3.01 -56.71 -21.48
C VAL A 18 -2.54 -55.72 -20.41
N ILE A 19 -1.53 -56.08 -19.60
CA ILE A 19 -0.99 -55.19 -18.57
C ILE A 19 -0.38 -53.93 -19.20
N VAL A 20 0.38 -54.07 -20.30
CA VAL A 20 0.98 -52.93 -20.99
C VAL A 20 -0.09 -52.01 -21.57
N VAL A 21 -1.14 -52.55 -22.18
CA VAL A 21 -2.26 -51.76 -22.70
C VAL A 21 -3.00 -51.02 -21.58
N LEU A 22 -3.29 -51.69 -20.45
CA LEU A 22 -3.90 -51.03 -19.30
C LEU A 22 -3.01 -49.94 -18.71
N ALA A 23 -1.69 -50.15 -18.66
CA ALA A 23 -0.74 -49.15 -18.21
C ALA A 23 -0.71 -47.92 -19.14
N ILE A 24 -0.71 -48.12 -20.46
CA ILE A 24 -0.76 -47.03 -21.45
C ILE A 24 -2.08 -46.25 -21.33
N ILE A 25 -3.20 -46.96 -21.19
CA ILE A 25 -4.52 -46.32 -20.99
C ILE A 25 -4.51 -45.49 -19.71
N LEU A 26 -3.97 -46.00 -18.61
CA LEU A 26 -3.84 -45.25 -17.36
C LEU A 26 -2.97 -43.99 -17.54
N ILE A 27 -1.83 -44.09 -18.20
CA ILE A 27 -0.91 -42.96 -18.42
C ILE A 27 -1.54 -41.87 -19.29
N ILE A 28 -2.37 -42.22 -20.29
CA ILE A 28 -2.96 -41.25 -21.21
C ILE A 28 -4.30 -40.71 -20.70
N ALA A 29 -5.18 -41.59 -20.22
CA ALA A 29 -6.55 -41.23 -19.87
C ALA A 29 -6.64 -40.52 -18.51
N VAL A 30 -5.88 -40.96 -17.51
CA VAL A 30 -5.98 -40.39 -16.15
C VAL A 30 -5.64 -38.90 -16.12
N PRO A 31 -4.52 -38.41 -16.70
CA PRO A 31 -4.22 -36.98 -16.69
C PRO A 31 -5.28 -36.15 -17.42
N ARG A 32 -5.83 -36.67 -18.53
CA ARG A 32 -6.89 -35.98 -19.28
C ARG A 32 -8.18 -35.86 -18.49
N ILE A 33 -8.59 -36.93 -17.81
CA ILE A 33 -9.79 -36.93 -16.97
C ILE A 33 -9.60 -35.97 -15.78
N LEU A 34 -8.42 -35.98 -15.15
CA LEU A 34 -8.10 -35.07 -14.05
C LEU A 34 -8.17 -33.60 -14.48
N ASN A 35 -7.63 -33.26 -15.66
CA ASN A 35 -7.72 -31.89 -16.19
C ASN A 35 -9.16 -31.45 -16.43
N VAL A 36 -10.00 -32.32 -17.01
CA VAL A 36 -11.42 -32.00 -17.27
C VAL A 36 -12.19 -31.77 -15.97
N VAL A 37 -11.93 -32.59 -14.94
CA VAL A 37 -12.53 -32.41 -13.62
C VAL A 37 -12.06 -31.09 -13.00
N GLU A 38 -10.77 -30.79 -13.08
CA GLU A 38 -10.19 -29.56 -12.54
C GLU A 38 -10.74 -28.29 -13.20
N ASP A 39 -10.88 -28.28 -14.52
CA ASP A 39 -11.48 -27.16 -15.27
C ASP A 39 -12.96 -26.98 -14.92
N SER A 40 -13.68 -28.07 -14.74
CA SER A 40 -15.10 -28.05 -14.36
C SER A 40 -15.29 -27.48 -12.95
N ASP A 41 -14.44 -27.86 -11.99
CA ASP A 41 -14.44 -27.32 -10.63
C ASP A 41 -14.17 -25.80 -10.65
N LYS A 42 -13.19 -25.37 -11.44
CA LYS A 42 -12.80 -23.96 -11.56
C LYS A 42 -13.95 -23.08 -12.05
N GLU A 43 -14.66 -23.50 -13.10
CA GLU A 43 -15.78 -22.73 -13.65
C GLU A 43 -16.99 -22.70 -12.71
N ALA A 44 -17.29 -23.82 -12.03
CA ALA A 44 -18.34 -23.86 -11.01
C ALA A 44 -18.05 -22.88 -9.84
N PHE A 45 -16.80 -22.83 -9.40
CA PHE A 45 -16.36 -21.92 -8.36
C PHE A 45 -16.42 -20.45 -8.80
N LYS A 46 -16.01 -20.16 -10.03
CA LYS A 46 -16.10 -18.81 -10.62
C LYS A 46 -17.53 -18.26 -10.58
N ILE A 47 -18.49 -19.03 -11.05
CA ILE A 47 -19.91 -18.65 -11.08
C ILE A 47 -20.41 -18.32 -9.66
N THR A 48 -20.03 -19.16 -8.69
CA THR A 48 -20.41 -18.97 -7.28
C THR A 48 -19.81 -17.69 -6.71
N GLY A 49 -18.52 -17.44 -6.98
CA GLY A 49 -17.82 -16.23 -6.56
C GLY A 49 -18.44 -14.95 -7.14
N GLU A 50 -18.79 -14.94 -8.44
CA GLU A 50 -19.46 -13.82 -9.10
C GLU A 50 -20.79 -13.45 -8.42
N GLN A 51 -21.61 -14.45 -8.06
CA GLN A 51 -22.91 -14.22 -7.43
C GLN A 51 -22.77 -13.67 -6.00
N LEU A 52 -21.86 -14.24 -5.21
CA LEU A 52 -21.60 -13.79 -3.84
C LEU A 52 -21.09 -12.35 -3.80
N ILE A 53 -20.12 -12.03 -4.68
CA ILE A 53 -19.57 -10.68 -4.79
C ILE A 53 -20.64 -9.68 -5.23
N LYS A 54 -21.50 -10.03 -6.19
CA LYS A 54 -22.62 -9.18 -6.62
C LYS A 54 -23.60 -8.92 -5.46
N GLY A 55 -23.95 -9.95 -4.69
CA GLY A 55 -24.82 -9.81 -3.52
C GLY A 55 -24.24 -8.89 -2.45
N ALA A 56 -22.92 -8.94 -2.23
CA ALA A 56 -22.22 -7.99 -1.35
C ALA A 56 -22.25 -6.56 -1.91
N LYS A 57 -22.10 -6.39 -3.23
CA LYS A 57 -22.13 -5.07 -3.89
C LYS A 57 -23.47 -4.36 -3.74
N ASP A 58 -24.56 -5.07 -4.03
CA ASP A 58 -25.92 -4.53 -4.02
C ASP A 58 -26.37 -4.07 -2.62
N ARG A 59 -25.63 -4.42 -1.56
CA ARG A 59 -25.91 -4.07 -0.15
C ARG A 59 -25.08 -2.93 0.42
N GLN A 60 -24.27 -2.23 -0.39
CA GLN A 60 -23.46 -1.09 0.05
C GLN A 60 -22.53 -1.39 1.25
N VAL A 61 -22.10 -2.63 1.44
CA VAL A 61 -21.12 -3.01 2.48
C VAL A 61 -19.81 -2.18 2.36
N PHE A 62 -19.54 -1.63 1.18
CA PHE A 62 -18.41 -0.76 0.87
C PHE A 62 -18.36 0.55 1.65
N ASP A 63 -19.49 1.15 1.99
CA ASP A 63 -19.51 2.49 2.58
C ASP A 63 -19.21 2.49 4.10
N THR A 64 -19.20 1.31 4.72
CA THR A 64 -19.12 1.18 6.20
C THR A 64 -17.74 0.77 6.72
N ILE A 65 -16.78 0.40 5.86
CA ILE A 65 -15.48 -0.17 6.28
C ILE A 65 -14.36 0.88 6.19
N GLY A 66 -14.66 2.10 6.66
CA GLY A 66 -13.71 3.20 6.69
C GLY A 66 -12.92 3.29 8.00
N SER A 67 -12.38 2.20 8.57
CA SER A 67 -11.44 2.35 9.72
C SER A 67 -10.66 1.10 10.20
N LEU A 68 -10.57 -0.01 9.46
CA LEU A 68 -10.05 -1.26 10.06
C LEU A 68 -8.78 -1.77 9.39
N GLU A 69 -7.76 -2.07 10.21
CA GLU A 69 -6.65 -2.96 9.89
C GLU A 69 -7.18 -4.29 9.34
N GLU A 70 -6.40 -4.95 8.49
CA GLU A 70 -6.72 -6.21 7.80
C GLU A 70 -7.56 -7.16 8.68
N LYS A 71 -8.83 -7.38 8.31
CA LYS A 71 -9.72 -8.32 9.00
C LYS A 71 -10.13 -9.45 8.05
N THR A 72 -9.80 -10.66 8.47
CA THR A 72 -10.29 -11.91 7.92
C THR A 72 -11.64 -12.25 8.55
N TYR A 73 -12.71 -12.31 7.75
CA TYR A 73 -14.02 -12.76 8.23
C TYR A 73 -14.23 -14.22 7.81
N ILE A 74 -14.24 -15.13 8.77
CA ILE A 74 -14.54 -16.54 8.56
C ILE A 74 -16.07 -16.69 8.58
N ILE A 75 -16.65 -17.14 7.48
CA ILE A 75 -18.08 -17.50 7.45
C ILE A 75 -18.16 -18.97 7.85
N GLU A 76 -18.36 -19.22 9.15
CA GLU A 76 -18.74 -20.55 9.61
C GLU A 76 -20.22 -20.81 9.30
N ASP A 77 -20.58 -22.08 9.12
CA ASP A 77 -21.92 -22.54 8.75
C ASP A 77 -22.98 -21.88 9.67
N GLY A 78 -23.75 -20.93 9.12
CA GLY A 78 -24.77 -20.17 9.86
C GLY A 78 -24.34 -18.83 10.49
N ALA A 79 -23.13 -18.32 10.26
CA ALA A 79 -22.71 -16.98 10.72
C ALA A 79 -23.04 -15.90 9.69
N PHE A 80 -24.07 -15.12 9.99
CA PHE A 80 -24.63 -14.06 9.14
C PHE A 80 -23.86 -12.73 9.25
N VAL A 81 -23.39 -12.20 8.12
CA VAL A 81 -23.12 -10.75 8.01
C VAL A 81 -24.38 -10.09 7.44
N GLY A 82 -25.21 -9.56 8.35
CA GLY A 82 -26.30 -8.62 8.05
C GLY A 82 -27.47 -9.23 7.27
N ASP A 83 -28.36 -9.90 8.00
CA ASP A 83 -29.69 -10.41 7.62
C ASP A 83 -30.05 -10.47 6.12
N SER A 84 -30.21 -11.72 5.67
CA SER A 84 -31.05 -12.20 4.56
C SER A 84 -30.62 -11.98 3.11
N ILE A 85 -29.47 -12.51 2.68
CA ILE A 85 -29.24 -12.87 1.25
C ILE A 85 -29.80 -14.28 1.03
N PRO A 86 -30.89 -14.49 0.27
CA PRO A 86 -31.28 -15.83 -0.13
C PRO A 86 -30.46 -16.24 -1.36
N MET A 87 -29.42 -17.05 -1.16
CA MET A 87 -28.76 -17.75 -2.27
C MET A 87 -29.29 -19.17 -2.35
N ASN A 88 -29.90 -19.52 -3.49
CA ASN A 88 -30.43 -20.85 -3.77
C ASN A 88 -29.32 -21.85 -4.21
N GLY A 89 -28.09 -21.63 -3.75
CA GLY A 89 -26.92 -22.48 -3.99
C GLY A 89 -26.26 -22.79 -2.66
N LYS A 90 -25.88 -24.06 -2.47
CA LYS A 90 -25.23 -24.51 -1.23
C LYS A 90 -23.88 -23.77 -1.09
N LEU A 91 -23.67 -23.10 0.05
CA LEU A 91 -22.39 -22.45 0.39
C LEU A 91 -21.26 -23.50 0.36
N PRO A 92 -20.05 -23.16 -0.14
CA PRO A 92 -18.87 -23.97 0.12
C PRO A 92 -18.57 -23.96 1.63
N ASP A 93 -18.14 -25.09 2.17
CA ASP A 93 -18.10 -25.39 3.61
C ASP A 93 -17.12 -24.50 4.44
N ASN A 94 -16.42 -23.54 3.81
CA ASN A 94 -15.21 -22.91 4.36
C ASN A 94 -14.77 -21.59 3.66
N GLY A 95 -15.73 -20.77 3.20
CA GLY A 95 -15.45 -19.48 2.56
C GLY A 95 -14.97 -18.38 3.51
N THR A 96 -13.80 -17.78 3.23
CA THR A 96 -13.27 -16.63 3.99
C THR A 96 -13.31 -15.35 3.15
N ILE A 97 -13.86 -14.26 3.69
CA ILE A 97 -13.84 -12.93 3.04
C ILE A 97 -12.66 -12.12 3.58
N HIS A 98 -11.75 -11.75 2.68
CA HIS A 98 -10.65 -10.82 2.96
C HIS A 98 -10.97 -9.44 2.38
N ILE A 99 -10.74 -8.39 3.17
CA ILE A 99 -10.95 -6.99 2.80
C ILE A 99 -9.63 -6.24 3.06
N SER A 100 -8.99 -5.75 1.99
CA SER A 100 -7.71 -5.03 2.08
C SER A 100 -7.90 -3.55 2.46
N SER A 101 -6.98 -3.03 3.27
CA SER A 101 -6.97 -1.65 3.80
C SER A 101 -6.22 -0.65 2.90
N ASP A 102 -5.75 -1.06 1.72
CA ASP A 102 -4.86 -0.29 0.86
C ASP A 102 -5.56 0.66 -0.13
N GLY A 103 -6.86 0.89 0.03
CA GLY A 103 -7.63 1.86 -0.76
C GLY A 103 -8.18 1.31 -2.08
N ILE A 104 -7.90 0.05 -2.42
CA ILE A 104 -8.55 -0.69 -3.50
C ILE A 104 -9.41 -1.76 -2.84
N THR A 105 -10.70 -1.50 -2.64
CA THR A 105 -11.55 -2.48 -1.95
C THR A 105 -11.72 -3.73 -2.81
N SER A 106 -11.05 -4.82 -2.44
CA SER A 106 -11.15 -6.13 -3.09
C SER A 106 -11.96 -7.09 -2.20
N ILE A 107 -12.84 -7.89 -2.80
CA ILE A 107 -13.52 -9.02 -2.13
C ILE A 107 -12.88 -10.29 -2.68
N ALA A 108 -12.45 -11.16 -1.78
CA ALA A 108 -11.93 -12.49 -2.09
C ALA A 108 -12.79 -13.58 -1.42
N ILE A 109 -12.97 -14.71 -2.09
CA ILE A 109 -13.63 -15.92 -1.58
C ILE A 109 -12.71 -17.10 -1.91
N SER A 110 -12.40 -17.95 -0.91
CA SER A 110 -11.62 -19.19 -1.07
C SER A 110 -12.48 -20.42 -0.76
N ASP A 111 -12.24 -21.55 -1.42
CA ASP A 111 -12.71 -22.87 -0.97
C ASP A 111 -11.56 -23.77 -0.46
N GLY A 112 -10.36 -23.21 -0.31
CA GLY A 112 -9.13 -23.93 0.03
C GLY A 112 -8.39 -24.55 -1.17
N LYS A 113 -8.95 -24.49 -2.39
CA LYS A 113 -8.31 -24.92 -3.65
C LYS A 113 -8.24 -23.79 -4.67
N TRP A 114 -9.26 -22.94 -4.71
CA TRP A 114 -9.40 -21.82 -5.62
C TRP A 114 -9.78 -20.54 -4.86
N CYS A 115 -9.37 -19.40 -5.40
CA CYS A 115 -9.74 -18.08 -4.93
C CYS A 115 -10.40 -17.26 -6.03
N ALA A 116 -11.56 -16.67 -5.73
CA ALA A 116 -12.34 -15.80 -6.60
C ALA A 116 -12.32 -14.39 -6.04
N MET A 117 -11.80 -13.44 -6.82
CA MET A 117 -11.48 -12.09 -6.35
C MET A 117 -12.01 -11.01 -7.29
N LYS A 118 -12.48 -9.88 -6.74
CA LYS A 118 -12.91 -8.71 -7.51
C LYS A 118 -12.41 -7.43 -6.84
N THR A 119 -11.73 -6.57 -7.59
CA THR A 119 -11.37 -5.22 -7.13
C THR A 119 -12.56 -4.26 -7.30
N GLY A 120 -12.60 -3.21 -6.48
CA GLY A 120 -13.71 -2.25 -6.45
C GLY A 120 -14.05 -1.67 -7.82
N ASP A 121 -13.01 -1.41 -8.62
CA ASP A 121 -13.09 -0.71 -9.90
C ASP A 121 -13.24 -1.62 -11.13
N SER A 122 -13.15 -2.95 -10.98
CA SER A 122 -13.32 -3.88 -12.11
C SER A 122 -14.67 -4.57 -12.08
N ASP A 123 -15.24 -4.86 -13.25
CA ASP A 123 -16.42 -5.73 -13.38
C ASP A 123 -16.09 -7.22 -13.45
N ASN A 124 -14.82 -7.54 -13.72
CA ASN A 124 -14.33 -8.90 -13.88
C ASN A 124 -14.04 -9.57 -12.53
N VAL A 125 -14.34 -10.86 -12.44
CA VAL A 125 -13.90 -11.73 -11.33
C VAL A 125 -12.70 -12.54 -11.79
N ILE A 126 -11.61 -12.47 -11.02
CA ILE A 126 -10.37 -13.20 -11.26
C ILE A 126 -10.40 -14.48 -10.43
N VAL A 127 -10.08 -15.62 -11.05
CA VAL A 127 -9.97 -16.92 -10.35
C VAL A 127 -8.55 -17.44 -10.41
N SER A 128 -7.96 -17.68 -9.24
CA SER A 128 -6.58 -18.16 -9.07
C SER A 128 -6.54 -19.45 -8.24
N LYS A 129 -5.46 -20.24 -8.38
CA LYS A 129 -5.15 -21.39 -7.51
C LYS A 129 -4.52 -20.99 -6.17
N ASP A 130 -4.36 -19.69 -5.93
CA ASP A 130 -3.72 -19.18 -4.74
C ASP A 130 -4.64 -19.39 -3.52
N ILE A 131 -4.18 -20.18 -2.55
CA ILE A 131 -5.01 -20.66 -1.43
C ILE A 131 -5.24 -19.55 -0.41
N ASP A 132 -4.31 -18.59 -0.34
CA ASP A 132 -4.34 -17.48 0.63
C ASP A 132 -5.16 -16.28 0.12
N CYS A 133 -5.81 -16.39 -1.05
CA CYS A 133 -6.59 -15.30 -1.66
C CYS A 133 -5.81 -13.98 -1.79
N VAL A 134 -4.49 -14.10 -2.00
CA VAL A 134 -3.64 -12.96 -2.29
C VAL A 134 -3.79 -12.63 -3.76
N LEU A 135 -4.41 -11.48 -4.03
CA LEU A 135 -4.48 -10.96 -5.38
C LEU A 135 -3.11 -10.41 -5.75
N TYR A 136 -2.34 -11.14 -6.55
CA TYR A 136 -1.28 -10.52 -7.35
C TYR A 136 -1.96 -9.71 -8.46
N ILE A 137 -2.46 -8.52 -8.11
CA ILE A 137 -2.69 -7.48 -9.11
C ILE A 137 -1.28 -7.08 -9.52
N PRO A 138 -0.80 -7.35 -10.75
CA PRO A 138 0.32 -6.54 -11.24
C PRO A 138 -0.18 -5.10 -11.11
N GLU A 139 0.48 -4.28 -10.29
CA GLU A 139 0.18 -2.85 -10.10
C GLU A 139 0.17 -2.19 -11.48
N VAL A 140 -0.93 -2.28 -12.22
CA VAL A 140 -1.16 -1.44 -13.39
C VAL A 140 -1.70 -0.16 -12.81
N VAL A 141 -0.83 0.59 -12.14
CA VAL A 141 -0.98 2.04 -12.21
C VAL A 141 -0.95 2.32 -13.70
N PRO A 142 -2.00 2.89 -14.29
CA PRO A 142 -1.91 3.24 -15.70
C PRO A 142 -0.66 4.11 -15.83
N GLU A 143 0.29 3.65 -16.64
CA GLU A 143 1.60 4.27 -16.90
C GLU A 143 1.49 5.75 -17.32
N ILE A 144 0.27 6.25 -17.51
CA ILE A 144 -0.09 7.63 -17.86
C ILE A 144 0.08 8.64 -16.72
N CYS A 145 0.00 8.25 -15.45
CA CYS A 145 0.01 9.23 -14.35
C CYS A 145 1.40 9.64 -13.87
N PHE A 146 2.44 8.86 -14.18
CA PHE A 146 3.79 9.11 -13.69
C PHE A 146 4.75 9.34 -14.85
N SER A 147 5.44 10.48 -14.85
CA SER A 147 6.65 10.64 -15.66
C SER A 147 7.84 10.09 -14.87
N VAL A 148 8.72 9.34 -15.55
CA VAL A 148 9.89 8.72 -14.92
C VAL A 148 11.18 8.99 -15.67
N LEU A 149 12.27 9.09 -14.91
CA LEU A 149 13.64 9.07 -15.41
C LEU A 149 14.29 7.73 -15.04
N ASN A 150 14.87 7.04 -16.03
CA ASN A 150 15.63 5.82 -15.82
C ASN A 150 17.13 6.15 -15.69
N ASN A 151 17.71 5.82 -14.54
CA ASN A 151 19.12 5.92 -14.26
C ASN A 151 19.69 4.52 -14.01
N MET A 152 20.30 3.92 -15.04
CA MET A 152 20.96 2.61 -14.95
C MET A 152 20.06 1.47 -14.42
N GLY A 153 18.78 1.48 -14.77
CA GLY A 153 17.80 0.45 -14.38
C GLY A 153 17.01 0.78 -13.12
N GLU A 154 17.24 1.93 -12.50
CA GLU A 154 16.45 2.44 -11.37
C GLU A 154 15.63 3.65 -11.80
N LEU A 155 14.34 3.67 -11.42
CA LEU A 155 13.42 4.73 -11.80
C LEU A 155 13.31 5.80 -10.72
N THR A 156 13.31 7.05 -11.17
CA THR A 156 12.92 8.22 -10.38
C THR A 156 11.62 8.76 -10.95
N ILE A 157 10.59 8.93 -10.13
CA ILE A 157 9.36 9.64 -10.55
C ILE A 157 9.70 11.12 -10.63
N THR A 158 9.54 11.73 -11.79
CA THR A 158 9.89 13.14 -12.02
C THR A 158 8.69 14.06 -12.09
N ASP A 159 7.50 13.52 -12.37
CA ASP A 159 6.26 14.28 -12.42
C ASP A 159 5.04 13.38 -12.20
N TYR A 160 3.95 13.98 -11.73
CA TYR A 160 2.66 13.34 -11.52
C TYR A 160 1.58 14.15 -12.23
N ASP A 161 0.85 13.50 -13.14
CA ASP A 161 -0.24 14.15 -13.87
C ASP A 161 -1.35 14.57 -12.89
N ASN A 162 -1.54 15.88 -12.78
CA ASN A 162 -2.48 16.48 -11.84
C ASN A 162 -3.96 16.20 -12.18
N SER A 163 -4.25 15.67 -13.38
CA SER A 163 -5.57 15.20 -13.77
C SER A 163 -5.90 13.81 -13.19
N CYS A 164 -4.88 13.08 -12.72
CA CYS A 164 -5.05 11.81 -12.05
C CYS A 164 -5.60 11.96 -10.62
N SER A 165 -5.78 10.82 -9.94
CA SER A 165 -6.28 10.71 -8.57
C SER A 165 -5.59 11.68 -7.59
N LYS A 166 -6.35 12.22 -6.64
CA LYS A 166 -5.78 13.01 -5.52
C LYS A 166 -5.21 12.15 -4.40
N ASN A 167 -5.23 10.82 -4.58
CA ASN A 167 -4.72 9.83 -3.64
C ASN A 167 -3.78 8.84 -4.37
N PRO A 168 -2.61 9.28 -4.87
CA PRO A 168 -1.70 8.41 -5.60
C PRO A 168 -1.15 7.28 -4.74
N ILE A 169 -1.14 6.09 -5.33
CA ILE A 169 -0.36 4.94 -4.87
C ILE A 169 0.87 4.87 -5.77
N ILE A 170 2.04 5.17 -5.22
CA ILE A 170 3.30 5.08 -5.96
C ILE A 170 3.64 3.60 -6.12
N PRO A 171 3.80 3.08 -7.34
CA PRO A 171 4.07 1.68 -7.55
C PRO A 171 5.51 1.36 -7.19
N SER A 172 5.73 0.11 -6.77
CA SER A 172 7.09 -0.37 -6.46
C SER A 172 7.95 -0.56 -7.71
N THR A 173 7.31 -0.78 -8.87
CA THR A 173 7.94 -0.94 -10.19
C THR A 173 7.11 -0.29 -11.28
N ILE A 174 7.76 0.19 -12.36
CA ILE A 174 7.09 0.64 -13.60
C ILE A 174 7.82 -0.01 -14.76
N GLY A 175 7.09 -0.68 -15.67
CA GLY A 175 7.70 -1.45 -16.76
C GLY A 175 8.68 -2.54 -16.30
N GLY A 176 8.48 -3.09 -15.09
CA GLY A 176 9.37 -4.09 -14.48
C GLY A 176 10.67 -3.52 -13.87
N LEU A 177 10.88 -2.21 -13.91
CA LEU A 177 12.03 -1.55 -13.29
C LEU A 177 11.65 -0.97 -11.91
N PRO A 178 12.51 -1.08 -10.88
CA PRO A 178 12.20 -0.61 -9.54
C PRO A 178 12.13 0.92 -9.46
N VAL A 179 11.10 1.43 -8.78
CA VAL A 179 10.99 2.85 -8.41
C VAL A 179 11.79 3.07 -7.13
N LYS A 180 12.87 3.86 -7.22
CA LYS A 180 13.83 4.11 -6.14
C LYS A 180 13.78 5.51 -5.57
N ALA A 181 13.29 6.49 -6.32
CA ALA A 181 13.29 7.87 -5.88
C ALA A 181 12.04 8.62 -6.31
N ILE A 182 11.67 9.59 -5.50
CA ILE A 182 10.73 10.64 -5.87
C ILE A 182 11.56 11.89 -6.15
N GLY A 183 11.52 12.35 -7.39
CA GLY A 183 12.27 13.48 -7.88
C GLY A 183 11.79 14.81 -7.32
N SER A 184 12.58 15.85 -7.56
CA SER A 184 12.22 17.21 -7.15
C SER A 184 10.93 17.67 -7.83
N ASN A 185 10.04 18.30 -7.07
CA ASN A 185 8.71 18.78 -7.50
C ASN A 185 7.76 17.72 -8.07
N ALA A 186 8.08 16.42 -8.00
CA ALA A 186 7.35 15.38 -8.72
C ALA A 186 5.85 15.31 -8.39
N PHE A 187 5.44 15.71 -7.19
CA PHE A 187 4.05 15.77 -6.75
C PHE A 187 3.65 17.17 -6.27
N SER A 188 4.40 18.21 -6.64
CA SER A 188 4.16 19.57 -6.13
C SER A 188 2.86 20.16 -6.67
N SER A 189 2.09 20.83 -5.81
CA SER A 189 0.89 21.60 -6.16
C SER A 189 -0.22 20.81 -6.86
N ASN A 190 -0.34 19.51 -6.55
CA ASN A 190 -1.27 18.58 -7.20
C ASN A 190 -2.62 18.41 -6.48
N GLN A 191 -2.84 19.15 -5.38
CA GLN A 191 -4.05 19.08 -4.54
C GLN A 191 -4.26 17.68 -3.93
N LEU A 192 -3.17 16.95 -3.66
CA LEU A 192 -3.23 15.60 -3.12
C LEU A 192 -3.75 15.60 -1.69
N THR A 193 -4.65 14.68 -1.37
CA THR A 193 -5.20 14.48 -0.01
C THR A 193 -4.52 13.34 0.75
N SER A 194 -3.94 12.38 0.02
CA SER A 194 -3.10 11.32 0.59
C SER A 194 -2.05 10.84 -0.42
N VAL A 195 -1.04 10.11 0.04
CA VAL A 195 -0.08 9.41 -0.82
C VAL A 195 0.41 8.14 -0.13
N LYS A 196 0.49 7.03 -0.88
CA LYS A 196 1.15 5.80 -0.44
C LYS A 196 2.52 5.69 -1.12
N ILE A 197 3.58 5.69 -0.31
CA ILE A 197 4.97 5.57 -0.78
C ILE A 197 5.45 4.13 -0.49
N PRO A 198 5.93 3.36 -1.48
CA PRO A 198 6.37 1.98 -1.29
C PRO A 198 7.78 1.92 -0.69
N ASN A 199 8.11 0.80 -0.03
CA ASN A 199 9.43 0.52 0.54
C ASN A 199 10.55 0.38 -0.51
N SER A 200 10.25 0.41 -1.81
CA SER A 200 11.27 0.45 -2.86
C SER A 200 11.95 1.82 -2.94
N VAL A 201 11.25 2.90 -2.52
CA VAL A 201 11.73 4.27 -2.56
C VAL A 201 12.73 4.52 -1.42
N THR A 202 13.91 5.03 -1.76
CA THR A 202 15.01 5.30 -0.81
C THR A 202 15.29 6.78 -0.61
N SER A 203 14.68 7.66 -1.42
CA SER A 203 14.90 9.11 -1.35
C SER A 203 13.69 9.92 -1.82
N ILE A 204 13.50 11.09 -1.18
CA ILE A 204 12.50 12.10 -1.54
C ILE A 204 13.21 13.41 -1.87
N GLY A 205 13.02 13.90 -3.09
CA GLY A 205 13.66 15.08 -3.65
C GLY A 205 13.11 16.42 -3.13
N TYR A 206 13.74 17.50 -3.60
CA TYR A 206 13.41 18.87 -3.23
C TYR A 206 11.96 19.21 -3.58
N TYR A 207 11.19 19.78 -2.65
CA TYR A 207 9.79 20.18 -2.88
C TYR A 207 8.87 19.04 -3.39
N ALA A 208 9.24 17.77 -3.20
CA ALA A 208 8.57 16.64 -3.85
C ALA A 208 7.05 16.63 -3.66
N PHE A 209 6.54 16.94 -2.47
CA PHE A 209 5.12 17.01 -2.11
C PHE A 209 4.69 18.41 -1.67
N TYR A 210 5.43 19.44 -2.09
CA TYR A 210 5.16 20.84 -1.72
C TYR A 210 3.76 21.28 -2.16
N GLY A 211 3.04 22.02 -1.32
CA GLY A 211 1.81 22.71 -1.72
C GLY A 211 0.62 21.78 -2.00
N ASN A 212 0.41 20.76 -1.18
CA ASN A 212 -0.71 19.83 -1.31
C ASN A 212 -1.70 19.96 -0.13
N HIS A 213 -2.59 18.99 0.02
CA HIS A 213 -3.59 18.89 1.09
C HIS A 213 -3.41 17.59 1.89
N LEU A 214 -2.18 17.07 1.98
CA LEU A 214 -1.89 15.84 2.69
C LEU A 214 -2.21 16.01 4.18
N THR A 215 -3.05 15.13 4.72
CA THR A 215 -3.44 15.14 6.15
C THR A 215 -2.55 14.25 7.02
N SER A 216 -1.92 13.26 6.39
CA SER A 216 -0.93 12.37 6.99
C SER A 216 0.07 11.91 5.93
N VAL A 217 1.27 11.55 6.37
CA VAL A 217 2.24 10.83 5.54
C VAL A 217 2.98 9.80 6.40
N THR A 218 3.10 8.58 5.89
CA THR A 218 3.96 7.56 6.45
C THR A 218 5.24 7.50 5.63
N ILE A 219 6.38 7.83 6.24
CA ILE A 219 7.69 7.75 5.59
C ILE A 219 8.18 6.30 5.68
N PRO A 220 8.41 5.59 4.56
CA PRO A 220 8.95 4.24 4.55
C PRO A 220 10.31 4.10 5.25
N SER A 221 10.57 2.95 5.87
CA SER A 221 11.85 2.65 6.53
C SER A 221 13.02 2.44 5.56
N SER A 222 12.77 2.46 4.26
CA SER A 222 13.78 2.45 3.21
C SER A 222 14.36 3.84 2.93
N ILE A 223 13.71 4.91 3.39
CA ILE A 223 14.13 6.29 3.15
C ILE A 223 15.25 6.65 4.12
N THR A 224 16.32 7.21 3.56
CA THR A 224 17.50 7.68 4.31
C THR A 224 17.58 9.21 4.39
N SER A 225 16.99 9.92 3.42
CA SER A 225 17.03 11.38 3.36
C SER A 225 15.72 12.00 2.84
N ILE A 226 15.34 13.12 3.46
CA ILE A 226 14.21 13.96 3.04
C ILE A 226 14.77 15.37 2.76
N ARG A 227 14.66 15.80 1.50
CA ARG A 227 15.26 17.05 1.01
C ARG A 227 14.43 18.30 1.32
N TYR A 228 15.06 19.46 1.16
CA TYR A 228 14.52 20.78 1.49
C TYR A 228 13.06 20.96 1.06
N GLU A 229 12.23 21.40 2.01
CA GLU A 229 10.80 21.73 1.85
C GLU A 229 9.92 20.64 1.21
N ALA A 230 10.33 19.37 1.25
CA ALA A 230 9.63 18.28 0.54
C ALA A 230 8.15 18.13 0.92
N PHE A 231 7.74 18.45 2.15
CA PHE A 231 6.35 18.33 2.64
C PHE A 231 5.76 19.66 3.10
N ARG A 232 6.36 20.79 2.69
CA ARG A 232 5.92 22.12 3.08
C ARG A 232 4.57 22.48 2.43
N TYR A 233 3.77 23.33 3.10
CA TYR A 233 2.43 23.74 2.66
C TYR A 233 1.51 22.54 2.44
N ASN A 234 1.26 21.81 3.53
CA ASN A 234 0.32 20.70 3.57
C ASN A 234 -0.63 20.86 4.77
N GLN A 235 -1.39 19.82 5.11
CA GLN A 235 -2.31 19.81 6.23
C GLN A 235 -1.97 18.69 7.22
N LEU A 236 -0.68 18.35 7.33
CA LEU A 236 -0.23 17.19 8.08
C LEU A 236 -0.55 17.38 9.56
N THR A 237 -1.35 16.48 10.10
CA THR A 237 -1.68 16.38 11.53
C THR A 237 -0.85 15.29 12.24
N SER A 238 -0.23 14.43 11.44
CA SER A 238 0.66 13.37 11.89
C SER A 238 1.74 13.11 10.85
N VAL A 239 2.97 12.93 11.34
CA VAL A 239 4.12 12.49 10.56
C VAL A 239 4.85 11.45 11.39
N THR A 240 5.12 10.29 10.77
CA THR A 240 6.00 9.27 11.35
C THR A 240 7.31 9.26 10.59
N ILE A 241 8.40 9.61 11.27
CA ILE A 241 9.76 9.63 10.70
C ILE A 241 10.54 8.43 11.28
N PRO A 242 10.85 7.39 10.50
CA PRO A 242 11.56 6.22 10.99
C PRO A 242 13.04 6.50 11.25
N ASN A 243 13.67 5.68 12.09
CA ASN A 243 15.11 5.74 12.39
C ASN A 243 16.02 5.43 11.20
N SER A 244 15.47 4.98 10.07
CA SER A 244 16.24 4.90 8.83
C SER A 244 16.60 6.28 8.27
N VAL A 245 15.84 7.32 8.61
CA VAL A 245 16.10 8.69 8.18
C VAL A 245 17.24 9.26 9.00
N THR A 246 18.38 9.47 8.33
CA THR A 246 19.61 10.02 8.90
C THR A 246 19.86 11.47 8.46
N SER A 247 19.03 12.00 7.55
CA SER A 247 19.09 13.40 7.13
C SER A 247 17.71 13.97 6.83
N ILE A 248 17.38 15.07 7.49
CA ILE A 248 16.19 15.90 7.25
C ILE A 248 16.72 17.30 6.98
N GLU A 249 16.50 17.79 5.76
CA GLU A 249 16.89 19.14 5.39
C GLU A 249 15.90 20.17 5.96
N TYR A 250 16.22 21.44 5.74
CA TYR A 250 15.49 22.55 6.31
C TYR A 250 14.06 22.72 5.77
N GLY A 251 13.17 23.17 6.63
CA GLY A 251 11.80 23.58 6.27
C GLY A 251 10.89 22.46 5.76
N VAL A 252 11.30 21.19 5.87
CA VAL A 252 10.60 20.03 5.28
C VAL A 252 9.12 19.98 5.64
N PHE A 253 8.76 20.33 6.87
CA PHE A 253 7.39 20.24 7.38
C PHE A 253 6.80 21.61 7.76
N ASN A 254 7.37 22.72 7.28
CA ASN A 254 6.80 24.05 7.53
C ASN A 254 5.39 24.17 6.95
N ASP A 255 4.58 25.10 7.48
CA ASP A 255 3.22 25.34 6.97
C ASP A 255 2.36 24.06 6.98
N ASN A 256 2.36 23.35 8.11
CA ASN A 256 1.52 22.17 8.39
C ASN A 256 0.61 22.39 9.61
N GLN A 257 -0.04 21.32 10.07
CA GLN A 257 -1.00 21.35 11.17
C GLN A 257 -0.64 20.35 12.28
N LEU A 258 0.66 20.21 12.57
CA LEU A 258 1.13 19.29 13.58
C LEU A 258 0.68 19.75 14.97
N PRO A 259 0.19 18.83 15.81
CA PRO A 259 -0.07 19.09 17.22
C PRO A 259 1.18 19.59 17.93
N ASP A 260 1.00 20.39 18.98
CA ASP A 260 2.11 21.08 19.65
C ASP A 260 3.17 20.15 20.24
N ASP A 261 2.78 18.93 20.66
CA ASP A 261 3.66 17.92 21.22
C ASP A 261 4.66 17.34 20.21
N ARG A 262 4.43 17.57 18.91
CA ARG A 262 5.22 17.06 17.78
C ARG A 262 5.49 18.11 16.70
N ALA A 263 5.27 19.39 17.02
CA ALA A 263 5.39 20.50 16.08
C ALA A 263 6.85 20.84 15.72
N PHE A 264 7.78 20.54 16.60
CA PHE A 264 9.21 20.80 16.45
C PHE A 264 9.89 19.59 15.81
N ILE A 265 10.48 19.77 14.64
CA ILE A 265 11.20 18.73 13.92
C ILE A 265 12.70 19.00 14.00
N TYR A 266 13.41 18.05 14.61
CA TYR A 266 14.85 18.11 14.80
C TYR A 266 15.61 17.43 13.65
N SER A 267 16.90 17.74 13.52
CA SER A 267 17.78 16.99 12.64
C SER A 267 18.01 15.57 13.19
N ARG A 268 18.74 14.74 12.43
CA ARG A 268 19.00 13.33 12.77
C ARG A 268 20.48 13.10 13.00
N ASN A 269 20.78 12.22 13.94
CA ASN A 269 22.11 11.66 14.13
C ASN A 269 22.41 10.59 13.07
N PRO A 270 23.68 10.19 12.87
CA PRO A 270 24.04 9.12 11.94
C PRO A 270 23.39 7.76 12.24
N ASP A 271 23.03 7.49 13.49
CA ASP A 271 22.28 6.28 13.91
C ASP A 271 20.76 6.42 13.70
N GLY A 272 20.34 7.57 13.17
CA GLY A 272 18.95 7.91 12.93
C GLY A 272 18.18 8.30 14.18
N SER A 273 18.78 8.45 15.36
CA SER A 273 18.11 9.07 16.50
C SER A 273 17.93 10.59 16.28
N GLU A 274 17.01 11.22 17.03
CA GLU A 274 16.83 12.67 16.96
C GLU A 274 18.02 13.42 17.56
N ASN A 275 18.50 14.43 16.83
CA ASN A 275 19.46 15.39 17.36
C ASN A 275 18.73 16.65 17.81
N THR A 276 18.25 16.64 19.05
CA THR A 276 17.43 17.71 19.62
C THR A 276 18.15 19.05 19.78
N SER A 277 19.47 19.10 19.51
CA SER A 277 20.24 20.35 19.55
C SER A 277 20.05 21.21 18.30
N ILE A 278 19.54 20.66 17.21
CA ILE A 278 19.37 21.35 15.92
C ILE A 278 17.91 21.22 15.48
N LEU A 279 17.21 22.36 15.45
CA LEU A 279 15.84 22.42 14.97
C LEU A 279 15.83 22.78 13.48
N VAL A 280 15.20 21.95 12.64
CA VAL A 280 15.26 22.11 11.16
C VAL A 280 13.91 22.48 10.55
N SER A 281 12.80 22.27 11.26
CA SER A 281 11.48 22.65 10.77
C SER A 281 10.49 22.79 11.93
N TYR A 282 9.54 23.72 11.76
CA TYR A 282 8.40 23.89 12.63
C TYR A 282 7.12 23.75 11.80
N GLY A 283 6.34 22.71 12.08
CA GLY A 283 5.09 22.40 11.36
C GLY A 283 3.84 22.55 12.22
N GLY A 284 3.96 23.21 13.39
CA GLY A 284 2.90 23.30 14.39
C GLY A 284 1.70 24.14 13.95
N THR A 285 0.59 24.03 14.69
CA THR A 285 -0.59 24.92 14.54
C THR A 285 -0.53 26.19 15.39
N ARG A 286 0.27 26.20 16.46
CA ARG A 286 0.40 27.38 17.33
C ARG A 286 1.10 28.53 16.59
N ARG A 287 0.61 29.75 16.78
CA ARG A 287 1.09 30.96 16.09
C ARG A 287 1.61 32.01 17.06
N ASP A 288 1.01 32.06 18.24
CA ASP A 288 1.39 32.91 19.35
C ASP A 288 2.07 32.09 20.44
N ASN A 289 2.98 32.73 21.19
CA ASN A 289 3.66 32.14 22.33
C ASN A 289 4.33 30.79 21.99
N VAL A 290 4.99 30.72 20.83
CA VAL A 290 5.78 29.55 20.45
C VAL A 290 7.07 29.56 21.26
N ILE A 291 7.20 28.63 22.21
CA ILE A 291 8.38 28.53 23.06
C ILE A 291 9.31 27.46 22.48
N ILE A 292 10.48 27.87 22.01
CA ILE A 292 11.48 26.92 21.51
C ILE A 292 12.03 26.11 22.70
N PRO A 293 12.12 24.78 22.59
CA PRO A 293 12.58 23.94 23.71
C PRO A 293 14.00 24.28 24.19
N ASN A 294 14.20 24.21 25.51
CA ASN A 294 15.53 24.32 26.11
C ASN A 294 16.43 23.18 25.62
N GLY A 295 17.67 23.50 25.29
CA GLY A 295 18.64 22.53 24.75
C GLY A 295 18.80 22.60 23.23
N VAL A 296 17.91 23.31 22.52
CA VAL A 296 18.17 23.72 21.14
C VAL A 296 19.34 24.71 21.15
N ILE A 297 20.34 24.43 20.33
CA ILE A 297 21.57 25.22 20.17
C ILE A 297 21.56 25.95 18.82
N ASP A 298 21.06 25.29 17.78
CA ASP A 298 21.00 25.80 16.42
C ASP A 298 19.58 25.77 15.87
N ILE A 299 19.13 26.90 15.32
CA ILE A 299 17.89 27.01 14.56
C ILE A 299 18.29 27.06 13.10
N GLY A 300 17.96 26.00 12.35
CA GLY A 300 18.35 25.85 10.96
C GLY A 300 17.78 26.91 10.02
N GLU A 301 18.35 26.98 8.82
CA GLU A 301 17.86 27.83 7.73
C GLU A 301 16.35 27.64 7.55
N SER A 302 15.59 28.71 7.36
CA SER A 302 14.15 28.64 7.11
C SER A 302 13.31 27.82 8.11
N ALA A 303 13.82 27.41 9.29
CA ALA A 303 13.17 26.43 10.17
C ALA A 303 11.77 26.85 10.67
N PHE A 304 11.55 28.15 10.86
CA PHE A 304 10.25 28.74 11.18
C PHE A 304 9.68 29.58 10.04
N SER A 305 10.27 29.55 8.85
CA SER A 305 9.84 30.41 7.75
C SER A 305 8.38 30.17 7.37
N ASN A 306 7.66 31.25 7.10
CA ASN A 306 6.26 31.29 6.63
C ASN A 306 5.21 30.72 7.59
N ASN A 307 5.55 30.42 8.84
CA ASN A 307 4.62 29.82 9.81
C ASN A 307 3.61 30.79 10.45
N GLN A 308 3.46 32.01 9.95
CA GLN A 308 2.49 33.01 10.44
C GLN A 308 2.62 33.29 11.95
N LEU A 309 3.82 33.13 12.52
CA LEU A 309 4.05 33.33 13.96
C LEU A 309 3.89 34.80 14.34
N THR A 310 3.19 35.07 15.44
CA THR A 310 3.03 36.42 16.02
C THR A 310 3.97 36.65 17.20
N SER A 311 4.32 35.59 17.94
CA SER A 311 5.38 35.66 18.95
C SER A 311 6.09 34.33 19.13
N VAL A 312 7.39 34.42 19.40
CA VAL A 312 8.28 33.30 19.69
C VAL A 312 9.12 33.63 20.91
N THR A 313 9.48 32.64 21.72
CA THR A 313 10.48 32.76 22.79
C THR A 313 11.68 31.90 22.42
N ILE A 314 12.83 32.54 22.26
CA ILE A 314 14.10 31.88 21.96
C ILE A 314 14.87 31.68 23.28
N PRO A 315 15.19 30.44 23.70
CA PRO A 315 15.89 30.20 24.94
C PRO A 315 17.38 30.58 24.85
N ASN A 316 17.99 30.87 25.99
CA ASN A 316 19.41 31.25 26.09
C ASN A 316 20.39 30.17 25.61
N SER A 317 19.92 28.94 25.39
CA SER A 317 20.75 27.85 24.83
C SER A 317 21.03 28.04 23.34
N VAL A 318 20.21 28.81 22.61
CA VAL A 318 20.39 29.04 21.18
C VAL A 318 21.58 29.98 20.95
N THR A 319 22.57 29.50 20.22
CA THR A 319 23.77 30.26 19.86
C THR A 319 23.87 30.55 18.36
N SER A 320 23.04 29.91 17.54
CA SER A 320 23.02 30.06 16.09
C SER A 320 21.58 30.11 15.56
N ILE A 321 21.34 31.04 14.63
CA ILE A 321 20.09 31.19 13.90
C ILE A 321 20.43 31.32 12.42
N GLY A 322 20.02 30.34 11.63
CA GLY A 322 20.27 30.26 10.21
C GLY A 322 19.52 31.31 9.40
N ASP A 323 19.98 31.47 8.15
CA ASP A 323 19.38 32.42 7.22
C ASP A 323 17.89 32.16 7.05
N TYR A 324 17.11 33.23 7.00
CA TYR A 324 15.66 33.18 6.81
C TYR A 324 14.87 32.34 7.82
N ALA A 325 15.47 31.92 8.95
CA ALA A 325 14.83 31.06 9.94
C ALA A 325 13.43 31.53 10.33
N PHE A 326 13.23 32.85 10.50
CA PHE A 326 11.94 33.45 10.84
C PHE A 326 11.34 34.30 9.71
N ARG A 327 11.79 34.13 8.46
CA ARG A 327 11.28 34.90 7.30
C ARG A 327 9.78 34.71 7.12
N ASN A 328 9.07 35.77 6.69
CA ASN A 328 7.64 35.76 6.38
C ASN A 328 6.75 35.28 7.55
N ASN A 329 7.14 35.59 8.78
CA ASN A 329 6.26 35.53 9.94
C ASN A 329 5.63 36.91 10.22
N GLN A 330 4.76 36.96 11.22
CA GLN A 330 4.05 38.17 11.67
C GLN A 330 4.55 38.60 13.06
N LEU A 331 5.84 38.36 13.36
CA LEU A 331 6.40 38.52 14.69
C LEU A 331 6.30 39.97 15.16
N THR A 332 5.58 40.18 16.27
CA THR A 332 5.53 41.45 16.99
C THR A 332 6.34 41.41 18.29
N SER A 333 6.77 40.22 18.72
CA SER A 333 7.61 39.99 19.90
C SER A 333 8.52 38.78 19.68
N VAL A 334 9.75 38.86 20.17
CA VAL A 334 10.78 37.81 20.17
C VAL A 334 11.42 37.74 21.55
#